data_AF-A0A1M5TKT5-F1
#
_entry.id   AF-A0A1M5TKT5-F1
#
_cell.length_a   1.000
_cell.length_b   1.000
_cell.length_c   1.000
_cell.angle_alpha   90.00
_cell.angle_beta   90.00
_cell.angle_gamma   90.00
#
_symmetry.space_group_name_H-M   'P 1'
#
loop_
_entity.id
_entity.type
_entity.pdbx_description
1 polymer ?
#
loop_
_entity_poly.entity_id
_entity_poly.type
_entity_poly.pdbx_seq_one_letter_code
_entity_poly.pdbx_strand_id
1 'polypeptide(L)' 'MKVLDSFGIYFIFMMIIQGVIVGFYDSTKFKKLNLERDFKIARFIGIGAIVVSLILFSIKSILT' A
#
# COMPACT_ATOMS: atom_id res chain seq x y z
N MET A 1 17.81 -12.08 -14.46
CA MET A 1 18.23 -10.89 -13.68
C MET A 1 17.77 -11.05 -12.22
N LYS A 2 18.48 -11.84 -11.41
CA LYS A 2 18.06 -12.19 -10.03
C LYS A 2 17.84 -10.98 -9.11
N VAL A 3 18.62 -9.91 -9.31
CA VAL A 3 18.52 -8.67 -8.51
C VAL A 3 17.20 -7.92 -8.77
N LEU A 4 16.75 -7.86 -10.03
CA LEU A 4 15.48 -7.21 -10.38
C LEU A 4 14.29 -7.96 -9.77
N ASP A 5 14.35 -9.30 -9.72
CA ASP A 5 13.29 -10.11 -9.15
C ASP A 5 13.14 -9.92 -7.64
N SER A 6 14.26 -9.91 -6.91
CA SER A 6 14.29 -9.63 -5.48
C SER A 6 13.83 -8.20 -5.18
N PHE A 7 14.20 -7.23 -6.02
CA PHE A 7 13.73 -5.85 -5.88
C PHE A 7 12.21 -5.74 -6.06
N GLY A 8 11.64 -6.46 -7.04
CA GLY A 8 10.19 -6.47 -7.26
C GLY A 8 9.40 -7.01 -6.06
N ILE A 9 9.88 -8.11 -5.44
CA ILE A 9 9.24 -8.67 -4.24
C ILE A 9 9.36 -7.70 -3.07
N TYR A 10 10.55 -7.14 -2.85
CA TYR A 10 10.78 -6.16 -1.78
C TYR A 10 9.91 -4.91 -1.94
N PHE A 11 9.77 -4.40 -3.17
CA PHE A 11 8.91 -3.27 -3.48
C PHE A 11 7.44 -3.55 -3.14
N ILE A 12 6.94 -4.74 -3.47
CA ILE A 12 5.58 -5.16 -3.14
C ILE A 12 5.38 -5.21 -1.62
N PHE A 13 6.32 -5.79 -0.88
CA PHE A 13 6.28 -5.82 0.58
C PHE A 13 6.27 -4.41 1.19
N MET A 14 7.13 -3.52 0.71
CA MET A 14 7.17 -2.13 1.16
C MET A 14 5.87 -1.38 0.88
N MET A 15 5.26 -1.58 -0.29
CA MET A 15 3.96 -0.99 -0.63
C MET A 15 2.83 -1.49 0.26
N ILE A 16 2.79 -2.78 0.61
CA ILE A 16 1.80 -3.33 1.53
C ILE A 16 1.97 -2.70 2.92
N ILE A 17 3.20 -2.64 3.43
CA ILE A 17 3.50 -2.05 4.75
C ILE A 17 3.09 -0.57 4.77
N GLN A 18 3.48 0.21 3.75
CA GLN A 18 3.06 1.62 3.64
C GLN A 18 1.55 1.77 3.53
N GLY A 19 0.88 0.94 2.73
CA GLY A 19 -0.57 0.98 2.59
C GLY A 19 -1.30 0.70 3.91
N VAL A 20 -0.77 -0.20 4.73
CA VAL A 20 -1.29 -0.45 6.09
C VAL A 20 -1.04 0.73 7.02
N ILE A 21 0.16 1.32 7.00
CA ILE A 21 0.49 2.48 7.84
C ILE A 21 -0.41 3.67 7.48
N VAL A 22 -0.50 4.04 6.20
CA VAL A 22 -1.31 5.17 5.75
C VAL A 22 -2.81 4.89 5.97
N GLY A 23 -3.24 3.68 5.63
CA GLY A 23 -4.64 3.27 5.68
C GLY A 23 -5.20 3.13 7.10
N PHE A 24 -4.37 2.75 8.08
CA PHE A 24 -4.80 2.50 9.46
C PHE A 24 -4.17 3.45 10.48
N TYR A 25 -2.86 3.65 10.45
CA TYR A 25 -2.16 4.47 11.45
C TYR A 25 -2.41 5.96 11.21
N ASP A 26 -2.11 6.46 10.01
CA ASP A 26 -2.29 7.88 9.69
C ASP A 26 -3.78 8.25 9.64
N SER A 27 -4.63 7.37 9.07
CA SER A 27 -6.07 7.59 9.09
C SER A 27 -6.61 7.71 10.53
N THR A 28 -6.23 6.82 11.45
CA THR A 28 -6.66 6.90 12.85
C THR A 28 -6.17 8.19 13.51
N LYS A 29 -4.97 8.67 13.15
CA LYS A 29 -4.44 9.96 13.62
C LYS A 29 -5.30 11.14 13.12
N PHE A 30 -5.70 11.15 11.85
CA PHE A 30 -6.59 12.19 11.31
C PHE A 30 -7.98 12.18 11.98
N LYS A 31 -8.51 11.00 12.29
CA LYS A 31 -9.77 10.86 13.03
C LYS A 31 -9.67 11.46 14.44
N LYS A 32 -8.55 11.28 15.14
CA LYS A 32 -8.30 11.90 16.46
C LYS A 32 -8.20 13.43 16.40
N LEU A 33 -7.84 13.98 15.25
CA LEU A 33 -7.71 15.43 15.02
C LEU A 33 -8.99 16.07 14.45
N ASN A 34 -10.12 15.33 14.38
CA ASN A 34 -11.36 15.76 13.71
C ASN A 34 -11.16 16.16 12.23
N LEU A 35 -10.13 15.63 11.56
CA LEU A 35 -9.85 15.85 10.15
C LEU A 35 -10.53 14.76 9.30
N GLU A 36 -11.86 14.80 9.24
CA GLU A 36 -12.72 13.83 8.55
C GLU A 36 -12.37 13.65 7.06
N ARG A 37 -11.99 14.74 6.38
CA ARG A 37 -11.60 14.68 4.95
C ARG A 37 -10.29 13.91 4.77
N ASP A 38 -9.30 14.23 5.58
CA ASP A 38 -7.96 13.62 5.49
C ASP A 38 -8.00 12.16 5.96
N PHE A 39 -8.88 11.82 6.91
CA PHE A 39 -9.18 10.43 7.28
C PHE A 39 -9.64 9.60 6.08
N LYS A 40 -10.65 10.09 5.34
CA LYS A 40 -11.19 9.37 4.17
C LYS A 40 -10.14 9.23 3.07
N ILE A 41 -9.38 10.30 2.82
CA ILE A 41 -8.31 10.31 1.81
C ILE A 41 -7.20 9.33 2.18
N ALA A 42 -6.69 9.36 3.41
CA ALA A 42 -5.64 8.46 3.87
C ALA A 42 -6.08 6.99 3.80
N ARG A 43 -7.33 6.71 4.19
CA ARG A 43 -7.87 5.34 4.11
C ARG A 43 -8.03 4.87 2.66
N PHE A 44 -8.49 5.74 1.77
CA PHE A 44 -8.61 5.45 0.34
C PHE A 44 -7.25 5.21 -0.31
N ILE A 45 -6.26 6.06 -0.03
CA ILE A 45 -4.89 5.93 -0.55
C ILE A 45 -4.23 4.66 -0.01
N GLY A 46 -4.34 4.39 1.29
CA GLY A 46 -3.73 3.22 1.91
C GLY A 46 -4.31 1.90 1.39
N ILE A 47 -5.64 1.79 1.31
CA ILE A 47 -6.31 0.62 0.73
C ILE A 47 -5.99 0.51 -0.77
N GLY A 48 -6.00 1.63 -1.50
CA GLY A 48 -5.65 1.67 -2.92
C GLY A 48 -4.24 1.16 -3.19
N ALA A 49 -3.26 1.58 -2.38
CA ALA A 49 -1.87 1.11 -2.49
C ALA A 49 -1.76 -0.42 -2.28
N ILE A 50 -2.49 -0.97 -1.31
CA ILE A 50 -2.55 -2.42 -1.08
C ILE A 50 -3.15 -3.13 -2.30
N VAL A 51 -4.27 -2.63 -2.84
CA VAL A 51 -4.93 -3.23 -4.02
C VAL A 51 -3.99 -3.20 -5.23
N VAL A 52 -3.33 -2.07 -5.51
CA VAL A 52 -2.36 -1.95 -6.62
C VAL A 52 -1.20 -2.91 -6.42
N SER A 53 -0.69 -3.06 -5.20
CA SER A 53 0.40 -3.98 -4.90
C SER A 53 0.03 -5.44 -5.17
N LEU A 54 -1.20 -5.85 -4.84
CA LEU A 54 -1.74 -7.17 -5.13
C LEU A 54 -1.89 -7.42 -6.64
N ILE A 55 -2.37 -6.42 -7.38
CA ILE A 55 -2.48 -6.51 -8.84
C ILE A 55 -1.10 -6.69 -9.47
N LEU A 56 -0.11 -5.89 -9.07
CA LEU A 56 1.26 -5.99 -9.57
C LEU A 56 1.89 -7.35 -9.23
N PHE A 57 1.63 -7.88 -8.04
CA PHE A 57 2.08 -9.22 -7.65
C PHE A 57 1.49 -10.29 -8.55
N SER A 58 0.18 -10.25 -8.80
CA SER A 58 -0.51 -11.20 -9.68
C SER A 58 0.00 -11.13 -11.12
N ILE A 59 0.20 -9.93 -11.66
CA ILE A 59 0.78 -9.75 -13.01
C ILE A 59 2.19 -10.35 -13.07
N LYS A 60 3.03 -10.07 -12.07
CA LYS A 60 4.38 -10.66 -12.00
C LYS A 60 4.31 -12.19 -11.98
N SER A 61 3.41 -12.76 -11.18
CA SER A 61 3.26 -14.22 -11.03
C SER A 61 2.73 -14.92 -12.30
N ILE A 62 2.01 -14.22 -13.17
CA ILE A 62 1.53 -14.77 -14.44
C ILE A 62 2.61 -14.67 -15.53
N LEU A 63 3.44 -13.62 -15.47
CA LEU A 63 4.47 -13.35 -16.48
C LEU A 63 5.79 -14.11 -16.24
N THR A 64 6.02 -14.61 -15.02
CA THR A 64 7.22 -15.36 -14.61
C THR A 64 6.95 -16.87 -14.66
#